data_AF-A0A1E4RMI9-F1
#
_entry.id   AF-A0A1E4RMI9-F1
#
_cell.length_a   1.000
_cell.length_b   1.000
_cell.length_c   1.000
_cell.angle_alpha   90.00
_cell.angle_beta   90.00
_cell.angle_gamma   90.00
#
_symmetry.space_group_name_H-M   'P 1'
#
loop_
_entity.id
_entity.type
_entity.pdbx_description
1 polymer ?
#
loop_
_entity_poly.entity_id
_entity_poly.type
_entity_poly.pdbx_seq_one_letter_code
_entity_poly.pdbx_strand_id
1 'polypeptide(L)'
;MSDSQAQAYGKANQPAQTLQQSPQQQKIANKILEIKYNRIEELNNRLKQSLQKERIPASSVSLLIINNTQTVPDYLIPYLWKLDPKLSKFRQYQQLKESRAEKEVNVGCCTIV
;
A
#
# COMPACT_ATOMS: atom_id res chain seq x y z
N MET A 1 23.07 -30.59 -23.42
CA MET A 1 23.84 -29.63 -22.58
C MET A 1 23.04 -29.11 -21.37
N SER A 2 21.90 -29.71 -21.01
CA SER A 2 20.99 -29.23 -19.95
C SER A 2 21.19 -29.90 -18.57
N ASP A 3 21.86 -31.05 -18.50
CA ASP A 3 21.84 -31.88 -17.29
C ASP A 3 22.93 -31.51 -16.27
N SER A 4 23.85 -30.62 -16.63
CA SER A 4 24.97 -30.22 -15.75
C SER A 4 24.61 -29.11 -14.76
N GLN A 5 23.50 -28.38 -14.96
CA GLN A 5 23.09 -27.27 -14.09
C GLN A 5 22.27 -27.73 -12.87
N ALA A 6 21.56 -28.87 -12.96
CA ALA A 6 20.81 -29.42 -11.84
C ALA A 6 21.71 -29.87 -10.68
N GLN A 7 22.95 -30.28 -10.96
CA GLN A 7 23.90 -30.75 -9.94
C GLN A 7 24.50 -29.63 -9.07
N ALA A 8 24.43 -28.36 -9.50
CA ALA A 8 24.99 -27.24 -8.76
C ALA A 8 24.13 -26.80 -7.56
N TYR A 9 22.80 -26.90 -7.68
CA TYR A 9 21.87 -26.52 -6.62
C TYR A 9 21.77 -27.56 -5.48
N GLY A 10 22.20 -28.80 -5.71
CA GLY A 10 22.14 -29.88 -4.72
C GLY A 10 23.25 -29.85 -3.64
N LYS A 11 24.31 -29.06 -3.82
CA LYS A 11 25.47 -29.07 -2.91
C LYS A 11 25.38 -28.11 -1.72
N ALA A 12 24.48 -27.12 -1.76
CA ALA A 12 24.38 -26.09 -0.71
C ALA A 12 23.50 -26.47 0.48
N ASN A 13 22.83 -27.64 0.45
CA ASN A 13 21.86 -28.05 1.46
C ASN A 13 22.20 -29.42 2.07
N GLN A 14 23.49 -29.68 2.29
CA GLN A 14 23.89 -30.81 3.14
C GLN A 14 23.74 -30.37 4.59
N PRO A 15 22.96 -31.07 5.44
CA PRO A 15 22.96 -30.78 6.86
C PRO A 15 24.39 -30.95 7.38
N ALA A 16 24.92 -29.90 7.99
CA ALA A 16 26.21 -29.94 8.65
C ALA A 16 26.26 -31.15 9.60
N GLN A 17 27.18 -32.06 9.29
CA GLN A 17 27.74 -33.15 10.09
C GLN A 17 27.05 -33.41 11.44
N THR A 18 26.41 -34.59 11.54
CA THR A 18 25.87 -35.21 12.76
C THR A 18 26.94 -35.35 13.85
N LEU A 19 27.08 -34.32 14.68
CA LEU A 19 27.49 -34.46 16.08
C LEU A 19 26.37 -35.19 16.83
N GLN A 20 26.72 -36.15 17.69
CA GLN A 20 25.79 -37.01 18.44
C GLN A 20 24.76 -36.19 19.23
N GLN A 21 23.59 -35.96 18.62
CA GLN A 21 22.47 -35.26 19.23
C GLN A 21 21.62 -36.24 20.03
N SER A 22 21.24 -35.88 21.26
CA SER A 22 20.31 -36.65 22.07
C SER A 22 18.97 -36.83 21.33
N PRO A 23 18.18 -37.88 21.63
CA PRO A 23 16.91 -38.15 20.92
C PRO A 23 15.94 -36.95 20.92
N GLN A 24 16.02 -36.10 21.94
CA GLN A 24 15.23 -34.88 22.05
C GLN A 24 15.73 -33.78 21.10
N GLN A 25 17.05 -33.62 20.96
CA GLN A 25 17.67 -32.66 20.05
C GLN A 25 17.36 -32.99 18.59
N GLN A 26 17.34 -34.28 18.22
CA GLN A 26 16.97 -34.72 16.87
C GLN A 26 15.50 -34.39 16.54
N LYS A 27 14.58 -34.58 17.50
CA LYS A 27 13.16 -34.20 17.33
C LYS A 27 13.00 -32.69 17.11
N ILE A 28 13.75 -31.87 17.85
CA ILE A 28 13.73 -30.41 17.69
C ILE A 28 14.31 -30.02 16.33
N ALA A 29 15.42 -30.62 15.91
CA ALA A 29 16.03 -30.37 14.62
C ALA A 29 15.06 -30.71 13.46
N ASN A 30 14.37 -31.84 13.53
CA ASN A 30 13.36 -32.23 12.52
C ASN A 30 12.18 -31.25 12.47
N LYS A 31 11.67 -30.80 13.63
CA LYS A 31 10.63 -29.76 13.68
C LYS A 31 11.10 -28.44 13.07
N ILE A 32 12.35 -28.05 13.31
CA ILE A 32 12.94 -26.83 12.72
C ILE A 32 13.02 -26.98 11.20
N LEU A 33 13.42 -28.15 10.69
CA LEU A 33 13.47 -28.43 9.25
C LEU A 33 12.08 -28.36 8.61
N GLU A 34 11.07 -28.93 9.27
CA GLU A 34 9.68 -28.87 8.85
C GLU A 34 9.16 -27.42 8.77
N ILE A 35 9.40 -26.62 9.82
CA ILE A 35 9.01 -25.19 9.83
C ILE A 35 9.71 -24.42 8.69
N LYS A 36 11.00 -24.69 8.46
CA LYS A 36 11.74 -24.06 7.37
C LYS A 36 11.17 -24.44 6.00
N TYR A 37 10.87 -25.72 5.81
CA TYR A 37 10.25 -26.22 4.58
C TYR A 37 8.90 -25.51 4.32
N ASN A 38 8.01 -25.48 5.31
CA ASN A 38 6.69 -24.85 5.19
C ASN A 38 6.79 -23.36 4.84
N ARG A 39 7.75 -22.63 5.43
CA ARG A 39 7.99 -21.21 5.10
C ARG A 39 8.45 -21.02 3.65
N ILE A 40 9.34 -21.87 3.16
CA ILE A 40 9.83 -21.81 1.77
C ILE A 40 8.70 -22.16 0.81
N GLU A 41 7.90 -23.17 1.13
CA GLU A 41 6.74 -23.55 0.33
C GLU A 41 5.71 -22.43 0.26
N GLU A 42 5.38 -21.81 1.40
CA GLU A 42 4.48 -20.66 1.47
C GLU A 42 5.00 -19.49 0.62
N LEU A 43 6.29 -19.17 0.72
CA LEU A 43 6.92 -18.15 -0.11
C LEU A 43 6.82 -18.50 -1.60
N ASN A 44 7.14 -19.74 -1.98
CA ASN A 44 7.03 -20.19 -3.36
C ASN A 44 5.60 -20.07 -3.89
N ASN A 45 4.60 -20.41 -3.07
CA ASN A 45 3.20 -20.28 -3.44
C ASN A 45 2.80 -18.81 -3.65
N ARG A 46 3.24 -17.89 -2.78
CA ARG A 46 3.04 -16.43 -2.95
C ARG A 46 3.72 -15.88 -4.21
N LEU A 47 4.91 -16.38 -4.53
CA LEU A 47 5.64 -15.99 -5.74
C LEU A 47 4.93 -16.49 -7.00
N LYS A 48 4.50 -17.76 -7.03
CA LYS A 48 3.70 -18.31 -8.13
C LYS A 48 2.42 -17.51 -8.36
N GLN A 49 1.68 -17.18 -7.30
CA GLN A 49 0.50 -16.31 -7.40
C GLN A 49 0.85 -14.91 -7.94
N SER A 50 1.95 -14.31 -7.51
CA SER A 50 2.38 -12.98 -7.98
C SER A 50 2.82 -12.97 -9.44
N LEU A 51 3.38 -14.08 -9.93
CA LEU A 51 3.72 -14.27 -11.34
C LEU A 51 2.50 -14.52 -12.22
N GLN A 52 1.46 -15.17 -11.69
CA GLN A 52 0.20 -15.42 -12.41
C GLN A 52 -0.67 -14.16 -12.59
N LYS A 53 -0.42 -13.10 -11.83
CA LYS A 53 -1.12 -11.82 -11.99
C LYS A 53 -0.88 -11.25 -13.38
N GLU A 54 -1.95 -10.87 -14.06
CA GLU A 54 -1.89 -10.14 -15.33
C GLU A 54 -1.10 -8.82 -15.16
N ARG A 55 -0.33 -8.44 -16.18
CA ARG A 55 0.45 -7.20 -16.21
C ARG A 55 -0.07 -6.33 -17.35
N ILE A 56 -0.27 -5.05 -17.05
CA ILE A 56 -0.64 -4.04 -18.05
C ILE A 56 0.63 -3.26 -18.42
N PRO A 57 0.86 -2.93 -19.71
CA PRO A 57 1.99 -2.12 -20.11
C PRO A 57 1.98 -0.74 -19.43
N ALA A 58 3.16 -0.26 -19.04
CA ALA A 58 3.30 1.02 -18.36
C ALA A 58 2.74 2.18 -19.19
N SER A 59 2.95 2.18 -20.50
CA SER A 59 2.38 3.19 -21.42
C SER A 59 0.86 3.27 -21.36
N SER A 60 0.18 2.12 -21.35
CA SER A 60 -1.28 2.04 -21.25
C SER A 60 -1.78 2.55 -19.90
N VAL A 61 -1.10 2.19 -18.80
CA VAL A 61 -1.44 2.67 -17.45
C VAL A 61 -1.24 4.18 -17.36
N SER A 62 -0.14 4.72 -17.91
CA SER A 62 0.10 6.17 -17.94
C SER A 62 -1.02 6.90 -18.69
N LEU A 63 -1.47 6.37 -19.83
CA LEU A 63 -2.58 6.97 -20.56
C LEU A 63 -3.89 6.96 -19.75
N LEU A 64 -4.19 5.87 -19.05
CA LEU A 64 -5.35 5.79 -18.15
C LEU A 64 -5.28 6.84 -17.03
N ILE A 65 -4.11 7.03 -16.43
CA ILE A 65 -3.90 8.04 -15.38
C ILE A 65 -4.13 9.45 -15.95
N ILE A 66 -3.54 9.76 -17.11
CA ILE A 66 -3.72 11.07 -17.77
C ILE A 66 -5.19 11.32 -18.08
N ASN A 67 -5.90 10.34 -18.63
CA ASN A 67 -7.32 10.47 -18.93
C ASN A 67 -8.13 10.68 -17.64
N ASN A 68 -7.79 10.00 -16.55
CA ASN A 68 -8.47 10.16 -15.27
C ASN A 68 -8.27 11.58 -14.71
N THR A 69 -7.03 12.10 -14.73
CA THR A 69 -6.74 13.44 -14.20
C THR A 69 -7.33 14.57 -15.06
N GLN A 70 -7.63 14.31 -16.33
CA GLN A 70 -8.29 15.26 -17.23
C GLN A 70 -9.83 15.23 -17.14
N THR A 71 -10.42 14.12 -16.69
CA THR A 71 -11.88 13.94 -16.66
C THR A 71 -12.46 14.14 -15.26
N VAL A 72 -11.70 13.80 -14.22
CA VAL A 72 -12.13 13.94 -12.83
C VAL A 72 -11.68 15.28 -12.27
N PRO A 73 -12.62 16.15 -11.83
CA PRO A 73 -12.27 17.45 -11.30
C PRO A 73 -11.60 17.36 -9.92
N ASP A 74 -10.43 18.00 -9.79
CA ASP A 74 -9.75 18.22 -8.51
C ASP A 74 -9.70 19.72 -8.16
N TYR A 75 -10.60 20.15 -7.27
CA TYR A 75 -10.75 21.54 -6.87
C TYR A 75 -9.61 22.07 -5.98
N LEU A 76 -8.66 21.23 -5.59
CA LEU A 76 -7.40 21.66 -4.96
C LEU A 76 -6.41 22.25 -5.96
N ILE A 77 -6.67 22.13 -7.27
CA ILE A 77 -5.87 22.69 -8.36
C ILE A 77 -6.70 23.74 -9.12
N PRO A 78 -6.80 24.98 -8.61
CA PRO A 78 -7.78 25.97 -9.09
C PRO A 78 -7.51 26.49 -10.51
N TYR A 79 -6.28 26.32 -11.02
CA TYR A 79 -5.91 26.72 -12.37
C TYR A 79 -6.60 25.85 -13.43
N LEU A 80 -6.75 24.55 -13.16
CA LEU A 80 -7.38 23.59 -14.06
C LEU A 80 -8.87 23.44 -13.75
N TRP A 81 -9.22 23.32 -12.46
CA TRP A 81 -10.57 23.02 -12.01
C TRP A 81 -11.09 24.12 -11.11
N LYS A 82 -12.11 24.84 -11.58
CA LYS A 82 -12.74 25.92 -10.81
C LYS A 82 -14.00 25.40 -10.14
N LEU A 83 -14.01 25.40 -8.81
CA LEU A 83 -15.21 25.18 -8.03
C LEU A 83 -15.98 26.50 -7.91
N ASP A 84 -17.29 26.47 -8.16
CA ASP A 84 -18.15 27.63 -7.87
C ASP A 84 -18.00 28.02 -6.40
N PRO A 85 -17.74 29.31 -6.07
CA PRO A 85 -17.69 29.79 -4.69
C PRO A 85 -18.89 29.37 -3.84
N LYS A 86 -20.07 29.21 -4.43
CA LYS A 86 -21.30 28.76 -3.75
C LYS A 86 -21.25 27.32 -3.31
N LEU A 87 -20.39 26.48 -3.90
CA LEU A 87 -20.24 25.07 -3.54
C LEU A 87 -19.11 24.86 -2.51
N SER A 88 -18.22 25.85 -2.37
CA SER A 88 -17.13 25.78 -1.41
C SER A 88 -17.62 26.10 0.01
N LYS A 89 -17.72 25.06 0.85
CA LYS A 89 -18.05 25.20 2.28
C LYS A 89 -17.12 26.16 3.01
N PHE A 90 -15.84 26.20 2.64
CA PHE A 90 -14.87 27.11 3.23
C PHE A 90 -15.19 28.57 2.90
N ARG A 91 -15.54 28.88 1.64
CA ARG A 91 -15.95 30.23 1.23
C ARG A 91 -17.25 30.65 1.89
N GLN A 92 -18.24 29.76 1.96
CA GLN A 92 -19.48 30.01 2.69
C GLN A 92 -19.22 30.33 4.17
N TYR A 93 -18.32 29.59 4.81
CA TYR A 93 -17.94 29.84 6.21
C TYR A 93 -17.23 31.19 6.38
N GLN A 94 -16.32 31.57 5.48
CA GLN A 94 -15.67 32.88 5.50
C GLN A 94 -16.69 34.02 5.38
N GLN A 95 -17.60 33.93 4.41
CA GLN A 95 -18.68 34.93 4.23
C GLN A 95 -19.58 35.03 5.47
N LEU A 96 -19.94 33.89 6.08
CA LEU A 96 -20.70 33.89 7.33
C LEU A 96 -19.93 34.56 8.47
N LYS A 97 -18.63 34.28 8.58
CA LYS A 97 -17.77 34.88 9.61
C LYS A 97 -17.62 36.40 9.41
N GLU A 98 -17.38 36.83 8.17
CA GLU A 98 -17.32 38.25 7.80
C GLU A 98 -18.64 38.96 8.11
N SER A 99 -19.77 38.36 7.68
CA SER A 99 -21.10 38.92 7.98
C SER A 99 -21.42 39.00 9.47
N ARG A 100 -20.86 38.10 10.30
CA ARG A 100 -20.99 38.15 11.77
C ARG A 100 -20.09 39.22 12.39
N ALA A 101 -18.86 39.34 11.92
CA ALA A 101 -17.93 40.37 12.38
C ALA A 101 -18.46 41.79 12.07
N GLU A 102 -19.07 42.00 10.90
CA GLU A 102 -19.75 43.27 10.56
C GLU A 102 -20.98 43.53 11.45
N LYS A 103 -21.69 42.48 11.87
CA LYS A 103 -22.86 42.59 12.76
C LYS A 103 -22.50 42.87 14.22
N GLU A 104 -21.34 42.40 14.70
CA GLU A 104 -20.85 42.65 16.07
C GLU A 104 -20.45 44.12 16.31
N VAL A 105 -20.11 44.89 15.27
CA VAL A 105 -19.80 46.33 15.42
C VAL A 105 -21.07 47.16 15.71
N ASN A 106 -22.28 46.64 15.44
CA ASN A 106 -23.52 47.43 15.51
C ASN A 106 -24.66 46.80 16.35
N VAL A 107 -24.43 45.69 17.06
CA VAL A 107 -25.46 45.11 17.93
C VAL A 107 -24.84 44.73 19.27
N GLY A 108 -25.24 45.47 20.32
CA GLY A 108 -24.89 45.19 21.70
C GLY A 108 -25.15 43.74 22.07
N CYS A 109 -24.14 43.11 22.66
CA CYS A 109 -24.15 41.76 23.17
C CYS A 109 -25.26 41.58 24.23
N CYS A 110 -26.25 40.73 23.95
CA CYS A 110 -27.15 40.21 24.98
C CYS A 110 -26.53 38.96 25.60
N THR A 111 -25.98 39.08 26.80
CA THR A 111 -25.71 37.96 27.68
C THR A 111 -27.04 37.49 28.28
N ILE A 112 -27.36 36.19 28.15
CA ILE A 112 -28.40 35.54 28.95
C ILE A 112 -27.76 35.22 30.30
N VAL A 113 -28.37 35.73 31.38
CA VAL A 113 -28.11 35.34 32.77
C VAL A 113 -28.94 34.11 33.10
#